data_AF-A0A067M726-F1
#
_entry.id   AF-A0A067M726-F1
#
_cell.length_a   1.000
_cell.length_b   1.000
_cell.length_c   1.000
_cell.angle_alpha   90.00
_cell.angle_beta   90.00
_cell.angle_gamma   90.00
#
_symmetry.space_group_name_H-M   'P 1'
#
loop_
_entity.id
_entity.type
_entity.pdbx_description
1 polymer ?
#
loop_
_entity_poly.entity_id
_entity_poly.type
_entity_poly.pdbx_seq_one_letter_code
_entity_poly.pdbx_strand_id
1 'polypeptide(L)'
;MMPYLVNDYDLTSYRAKFAKMLEETEQIHLRFSKLQLEGIRDRVHEGAMDGETFSKQDGLTAYLVTVLTRALNVPVQRVTNVVNYRNISDRPFAHLNLAGNSVLMVSSPVIAAEDVLSLAAVARAVRTSITHARDPEFAEMWMSFASYYMKRTADAAWWAPGEGEANVNSNLG
;
A
#
# COMPACT_ATOMS: atom_id res chain seq x y z
N MET A 1 -0.28 -9.85 7.77
CA MET A 1 -1.53 -10.64 7.75
C MET A 1 -2.69 -9.66 7.75
N MET A 2 -3.68 -9.81 6.87
CA MET A 2 -4.84 -8.92 6.84
C MET A 2 -5.76 -9.20 8.04
N PRO A 3 -5.86 -8.30 9.04
CA PRO A 3 -6.55 -8.60 10.30
C PRO A 3 -8.05 -8.92 10.11
N TYR A 4 -8.67 -8.46 9.02
CA TYR A 4 -10.10 -8.67 8.77
C TYR A 4 -10.46 -10.04 8.22
N LEU A 5 -9.49 -10.81 7.72
CA LEU A 5 -9.74 -12.20 7.35
C LEU A 5 -9.88 -13.09 8.60
N VAL A 6 -9.57 -12.55 9.78
CA VAL A 6 -9.62 -13.25 11.07
C VAL A 6 -10.47 -12.52 12.12
N ASN A 7 -11.02 -11.34 11.81
CA ASN A 7 -11.89 -10.56 12.70
C ASN A 7 -13.30 -10.46 12.11
N ASP A 8 -14.31 -10.83 12.90
CA ASP A 8 -15.71 -10.58 12.57
C ASP A 8 -16.06 -9.12 12.86
N TYR A 9 -16.47 -8.36 11.84
CA TYR A 9 -16.95 -6.99 12.01
C TYR A 9 -18.47 -6.97 12.07
N ASP A 10 -19.03 -6.29 13.07
CA ASP A 10 -20.44 -5.91 13.04
C ASP A 10 -20.68 -4.97 11.85
N LEU A 11 -21.51 -5.42 10.91
CA LEU A 11 -21.83 -4.72 9.67
C LEU A 11 -22.42 -3.34 9.94
N THR A 12 -23.19 -3.19 11.03
CA THR A 12 -23.82 -1.92 11.40
C THR A 12 -22.75 -0.91 11.82
N SER A 13 -21.89 -1.30 12.76
CA SER A 13 -20.76 -0.50 13.22
C SER A 13 -19.80 -0.13 12.09
N TYR A 14 -19.55 -1.07 11.17
CA TYR A 14 -18.72 -0.82 9.99
C TYR A 14 -19.35 0.23 9.07
N ARG A 15 -20.63 0.09 8.71
CA ARG A 15 -21.34 1.07 7.85
C ARG A 15 -21.37 2.46 8.47
N ALA A 16 -21.59 2.55 9.78
CA ALA A 16 -21.57 3.81 10.50
C ALA A 16 -20.19 4.49 10.44
N LYS A 17 -19.10 3.72 10.62
CA LYS A 17 -17.73 4.25 10.45
C LYS A 17 -17.47 4.74 9.03
N PHE A 18 -17.94 4.02 8.02
CA PHE A 18 -17.76 4.40 6.63
C PHE A 18 -18.56 5.67 6.27
N ALA A 19 -19.82 5.77 6.69
CA ALA A 19 -20.64 6.95 6.50
C ALA A 19 -20.00 8.19 7.17
N LYS A 20 -19.56 8.04 8.42
CA LYS A 20 -18.85 9.10 9.14
C LYS A 20 -17.58 9.54 8.41
N MET A 21 -16.79 8.59 7.90
CA MET A 21 -15.60 8.90 7.12
C MET A 21 -15.94 9.70 5.84
N LEU A 22 -17.02 9.35 5.14
CA LEU A 22 -17.48 10.13 3.98
C LEU A 22 -17.97 11.53 4.34
N GLU A 23 -18.58 11.71 5.53
CA GLU A 23 -19.04 13.02 6.02
C GLU A 23 -17.89 13.93 6.48
N GLU A 24 -16.81 13.33 7.00
CA GLU A 24 -15.68 14.05 7.61
C GLU A 24 -14.47 14.19 6.68
N THR A 25 -14.50 13.61 5.48
CA THR A 25 -13.38 13.66 4.53
C THR A 25 -13.77 14.29 3.21
N GLU A 26 -12.82 15.00 2.62
CA GLU A 26 -12.96 15.54 1.26
C GLU A 26 -11.96 14.88 0.32
N GLN A 27 -12.38 14.66 -0.93
CA GLN A 27 -11.52 14.16 -1.97
C GLN A 27 -10.70 15.31 -2.57
N ILE A 28 -9.37 15.17 -2.53
CA ILE A 28 -8.44 16.13 -3.14
C ILE A 28 -7.77 15.50 -4.35
N HIS A 29 -7.73 16.25 -5.45
CA HIS A 29 -7.01 15.85 -6.66
C HIS A 29 -5.72 16.65 -6.81
N LEU A 30 -4.59 15.96 -6.74
CA LEU A 30 -3.26 16.54 -6.94
C LEU A 30 -2.69 16.06 -8.28
N ARG A 31 -2.11 16.99 -9.05
CA ARG A 31 -1.45 16.68 -10.31
C ARG A 31 0.03 17.06 -10.24
N PHE A 32 0.88 16.11 -10.60
CA PHE A 32 2.32 16.31 -10.66
C PHE A 32 2.79 16.22 -12.11
N SER A 33 3.63 17.15 -12.54
CA SER A 33 4.30 17.09 -13.82
C SER A 33 5.38 16.01 -13.83
N LYS A 34 5.82 15.59 -15.02
CA LYS A 34 6.93 14.64 -15.16
C LYS A 34 8.19 15.13 -14.45
N LEU A 35 8.52 16.41 -14.59
CA LEU A 35 9.68 17.04 -13.95
C LEU A 35 9.55 17.07 -12.43
N GLN A 36 8.35 17.31 -11.89
CA GLN A 36 8.12 17.24 -10.45
C GLN A 36 8.31 15.82 -9.92
N LEU A 37 7.81 14.81 -10.63
CA LEU A 37 7.99 13.40 -10.23
C LEU A 37 9.45 12.96 -10.29
N GLU A 38 10.20 13.45 -11.29
CA GLU A 38 11.64 13.21 -11.41
C GLU A 38 12.39 13.90 -10.27
N GLY A 39 12.12 15.17 -10.00
CA GLY A 39 12.74 15.88 -8.88
C GLY A 39 12.42 15.29 -7.51
N ILE A 40 11.20 14.79 -7.29
CA ILE A 40 10.85 14.05 -6.06
C ILE A 40 11.68 12.77 -5.95
N ARG A 41 11.75 11.98 -7.03
CA ARG A 41 12.53 10.75 -7.05
C ARG A 41 14.01 11.03 -6.81
N ASP A 42 14.56 12.07 -7.42
CA ASP A 42 15.98 12.40 -7.30
C ASP A 42 16.32 12.82 -5.85
N ARG A 43 15.44 13.60 -5.18
CA ARG A 43 15.56 13.89 -3.74
C ARG A 43 15.52 12.66 -2.84
N VAL A 44 14.75 11.64 -3.21
CA VAL A 44 14.74 10.37 -2.47
C VAL A 44 16.10 9.69 -2.61
N HIS A 45 16.74 9.78 -3.78
CA HIS A 45 18.06 9.19 -4.01
C HIS A 45 19.21 9.93 -3.30
N GLU A 46 19.05 11.22 -2.95
CA GLU A 46 20.03 11.95 -2.14
C GLU A 46 20.26 11.30 -0.75
N GLY A 47 19.25 10.62 -0.20
CA GLY A 47 19.34 9.89 1.08
C GLY A 47 19.41 8.37 0.92
N ALA A 48 19.57 7.86 -0.31
CA ALA A 48 19.61 6.43 -0.58
C ALA A 48 20.94 5.80 -0.14
N MET A 49 20.90 4.54 0.26
CA MET A 49 22.12 3.75 0.46
C MET A 49 22.66 3.26 -0.89
N ASP A 50 23.95 2.90 -0.92
CA ASP A 50 24.59 2.37 -2.12
C ASP A 50 23.82 1.17 -2.70
N GLY A 51 23.51 1.25 -3.99
CA GLY A 51 22.79 0.22 -4.74
C GLY A 51 21.26 0.29 -4.66
N GLU A 52 20.69 1.19 -3.86
CA GLU A 52 19.24 1.38 -3.82
C GLU A 52 18.73 2.16 -5.04
N THR A 53 17.61 1.66 -5.59
CA THR A 53 16.93 2.32 -6.72
C THR A 53 15.45 2.43 -6.46
N PHE A 54 14.91 3.63 -6.66
CA PHE A 54 13.51 3.94 -6.43
C PHE A 54 12.81 4.36 -7.71
N SER A 55 11.60 3.85 -7.91
CA SER A 55 10.73 4.30 -9.00
C SER A 55 10.13 5.68 -8.68
N LYS A 56 9.51 6.31 -9.69
CA LYS A 56 8.74 7.55 -9.47
C LYS A 56 7.57 7.33 -8.51
N GLN A 57 6.98 6.13 -8.51
CA GLN A 57 5.89 5.78 -7.62
C GLN A 57 6.38 5.61 -6.17
N ASP A 58 7.53 4.95 -5.95
CA ASP A 58 8.14 4.85 -4.62
C ASP A 58 8.41 6.25 -4.07
N GLY A 59 9.01 7.13 -4.89
CA GLY A 59 9.32 8.49 -4.50
C GLY A 59 8.09 9.37 -4.24
N LEU A 60 7.08 9.31 -5.11
CA LEU A 60 5.82 10.04 -4.89
C LEU A 60 5.10 9.56 -3.63
N THR A 61 5.05 8.25 -3.41
CA THR A 61 4.46 7.66 -2.21
C THR A 61 5.19 8.15 -0.96
N ALA A 62 6.52 8.10 -0.97
CA ALA A 62 7.32 8.60 0.15
C ALA A 62 7.07 10.08 0.43
N TYR A 63 7.03 10.91 -0.61
CA TYR A 63 6.72 12.32 -0.49
C TYR A 63 5.36 12.58 0.16
N LEU A 64 4.30 11.91 -0.33
CA LEU A 64 2.95 12.06 0.22
C LEU A 64 2.87 11.59 1.67
N VAL A 65 3.47 10.45 2.00
CA VAL A 65 3.53 9.93 3.37
C VAL A 65 4.25 10.91 4.29
N THR A 66 5.40 11.45 3.89
CA THR A 66 6.11 12.46 4.69
C THR A 66 5.30 13.75 4.87
N VAL A 67 4.55 14.20 3.85
CA VAL A 67 3.64 15.36 3.98
C VAL A 67 2.52 15.05 4.97
N LEU A 68 1.87 13.90 4.86
CA LEU A 68 0.81 13.47 5.79
C LEU A 68 1.34 13.35 7.22
N THR A 69 2.49 12.71 7.42
CA THR A 69 3.15 12.59 8.72
C THR A 69 3.41 13.96 9.38
N ARG A 70 3.67 15.02 8.60
CA ARG A 70 3.84 16.38 9.14
C ARG A 70 2.52 17.07 9.48
N ALA A 71 1.42 16.67 8.84
CA ALA A 71 0.11 17.30 8.99
C ALA A 71 -0.77 16.59 10.03
N LEU A 72 -0.54 15.30 10.28
CA LEU A 72 -1.32 14.48 11.21
C LEU A 72 -0.74 14.53 12.63
N ASN A 73 -1.61 14.38 13.63
CA ASN A 73 -1.20 14.25 15.03
C ASN A 73 -0.44 12.94 15.32
N VAL A 74 -0.71 11.90 14.51
CA VAL A 74 -0.05 10.60 14.60
C VAL A 74 0.76 10.38 13.33
N PRO A 75 2.07 10.13 13.43
CA PRO A 75 2.90 9.92 12.26
C PRO A 75 2.53 8.64 11.54
N VAL A 76 2.60 8.66 10.20
CA VAL A 76 2.41 7.44 9.40
C VAL A 76 3.66 6.58 9.55
N GLN A 77 3.49 5.38 10.09
CA GLN A 77 4.57 4.41 10.32
C GLN A 77 4.45 3.17 9.42
N ARG A 78 3.35 3.02 8.68
CA ARG A 78 3.12 1.87 7.81
C ARG A 78 2.34 2.27 6.58
N VAL A 79 2.75 1.75 5.44
CA VAL A 79 2.07 1.96 4.15
C VAL A 79 1.52 0.63 3.66
N THR A 80 0.22 0.56 3.42
CA THR A 80 -0.41 -0.59 2.76
C THR A 80 -0.52 -0.32 1.27
N ASN A 81 0.25 -1.06 0.49
CA ASN A 81 0.29 -0.99 -0.96
C ASN A 81 -0.71 -1.97 -1.58
N VAL A 82 -1.49 -1.50 -2.54
CA VAL A 82 -2.28 -2.35 -3.46
C VAL A 82 -1.43 -2.62 -4.69
N VAL A 83 -0.96 -3.84 -4.86
CA VAL A 83 0.04 -4.24 -5.86
C VAL A 83 -0.59 -5.18 -6.87
N ASN A 84 -0.46 -4.86 -8.16
CA ASN A 84 -0.86 -5.75 -9.23
C ASN A 84 0.07 -6.97 -9.30
N TYR A 85 -0.50 -8.17 -9.28
CA TYR A 85 0.25 -9.43 -9.37
C TYR A 85 0.15 -10.12 -10.74
N ARG A 86 -0.46 -9.47 -11.74
CA ARG A 86 -0.40 -9.98 -13.12
C ARG A 86 1.04 -10.03 -13.60
N ASN A 87 1.37 -11.07 -14.35
CA ASN A 87 2.65 -11.28 -14.99
C ASN A 87 3.86 -11.33 -14.04
N ILE A 88 3.66 -11.64 -12.76
CA ILE A 88 4.78 -11.86 -11.82
C ILE A 88 5.40 -13.26 -11.97
N SER A 89 4.68 -14.20 -12.59
CA SER A 89 5.15 -15.55 -12.87
C SER A 89 4.33 -16.20 -13.99
N ASP A 90 4.82 -17.30 -14.54
CA ASP A 90 4.09 -18.13 -15.53
C ASP A 90 2.96 -18.97 -14.90
N ARG A 91 2.71 -18.83 -13.60
CA ARG A 91 1.70 -19.61 -12.88
C ARG A 91 0.28 -19.17 -13.29
N PRO A 92 -0.70 -20.08 -13.39
CA PRO A 92 -2.05 -19.74 -13.86
C PRO A 92 -2.73 -18.61 -13.07
N PHE A 93 -2.49 -18.55 -11.75
CA PHE A 93 -3.09 -17.52 -10.89
C PHE A 93 -2.55 -16.12 -11.18
N ALA A 94 -1.44 -15.95 -11.91
CA ALA A 94 -0.80 -14.66 -12.19
C ALA A 94 -0.84 -14.28 -13.68
N HIS A 95 -1.60 -14.99 -14.51
CA HIS A 95 -1.67 -14.73 -15.95
C HIS A 95 -2.08 -13.28 -16.27
N LEU A 96 -1.49 -12.69 -17.32
CA LEU A 96 -1.74 -11.29 -17.69
C LEU A 96 -3.23 -11.00 -17.96
N ASN A 97 -3.92 -11.94 -18.60
CA ASN A 97 -5.32 -11.80 -19.04
C ASN A 97 -6.35 -12.27 -18.00
N LEU A 98 -6.00 -12.31 -16.71
CA LEU A 98 -6.96 -12.69 -15.67
C LEU A 98 -8.12 -11.70 -15.61
N ALA A 99 -9.33 -12.23 -15.81
CA ALA A 99 -10.57 -11.53 -15.53
C ALA A 99 -10.75 -11.42 -14.00
N GLY A 100 -10.90 -10.20 -13.50
CA GLY A 100 -11.09 -9.91 -12.07
C GLY A 100 -10.06 -8.95 -11.48
N ASN A 101 -10.13 -8.76 -10.17
CA ASN A 101 -9.26 -7.84 -9.45
C ASN A 101 -7.95 -8.54 -9.03
N SER A 102 -6.94 -8.54 -9.91
CA SER A 102 -5.65 -9.18 -9.64
C SER A 102 -4.69 -8.28 -8.86
N VAL A 103 -5.05 -7.98 -7.61
CA VAL A 103 -4.24 -7.16 -6.71
C VAL A 103 -3.99 -7.85 -5.37
N LEU A 104 -2.79 -7.65 -4.82
CA LEU A 104 -2.42 -7.98 -3.46
C LEU A 104 -2.41 -6.71 -2.63
N MET A 105 -2.86 -6.79 -1.39
CA MET A 105 -2.68 -5.70 -0.44
C MET A 105 -1.60 -6.11 0.55
N VAL A 106 -0.45 -5.43 0.50
CA VAL A 106 0.73 -5.73 1.30
C VAL A 106 1.09 -4.53 2.15
N SER A 107 1.33 -4.75 3.43
CA SER A 107 1.85 -3.68 4.31
C SER A 107 3.36 -3.62 4.22
N SER A 108 3.89 -2.40 4.29
CA SER A 108 5.32 -2.18 4.49
C SER A 108 5.78 -2.69 5.85
N PRO A 109 7.09 -2.93 6.00
CA PRO A 109 7.71 -2.92 7.32
C PRO A 109 7.33 -1.64 8.07
N VAL A 110 7.37 -1.71 9.41
CA VAL A 110 7.20 -0.52 10.25
C VAL A 110 8.37 0.43 9.99
N ILE A 111 8.06 1.68 9.70
CA ILE A 111 9.01 2.77 9.59
C ILE A 111 9.32 3.24 11.01
N ALA A 112 10.59 3.27 11.38
CA ALA A 112 11.03 3.70 12.70
C ALA A 112 10.62 5.16 12.96
N ALA A 113 10.37 5.54 14.21
CA ALA A 113 9.81 6.85 14.55
C ALA A 113 10.75 8.00 14.15
N GLU A 114 12.06 7.78 14.27
CA GLU A 114 13.13 8.67 13.82
C GLU A 114 13.18 8.84 12.29
N ASP A 115 12.64 7.87 11.55
CA ASP A 115 12.74 7.76 10.08
C ASP A 115 11.45 8.19 9.36
N VAL A 116 10.34 8.45 10.06
CA VAL A 116 9.03 8.76 9.43
C VAL A 116 9.03 10.02 8.56
N LEU A 117 10.05 10.88 8.71
CA LEU A 117 10.26 12.08 7.89
C LEU A 117 11.36 11.93 6.83
N SER A 118 12.04 10.78 6.79
CA SER A 118 13.09 10.48 5.81
C SER A 118 12.47 9.94 4.52
N LEU A 119 12.58 10.69 3.42
CA LEU A 119 12.07 10.28 2.12
C LEU A 119 12.66 8.93 1.67
N ALA A 120 13.95 8.71 1.89
CA ALA A 120 14.63 7.47 1.52
C ALA A 120 14.17 6.28 2.37
N ALA A 121 14.01 6.45 3.69
CA ALA A 121 13.55 5.38 4.56
C ALA A 121 12.10 4.97 4.25
N VAL A 122 11.22 5.94 4.02
CA VAL A 122 9.83 5.67 3.63
C VAL A 122 9.78 4.99 2.25
N ALA A 123 10.53 5.50 1.26
CA ALA A 123 10.58 4.91 -0.08
C ALA A 123 11.09 3.47 -0.05
N ARG A 124 12.09 3.17 0.79
CA ARG A 124 12.60 1.82 1.05
C ARG A 124 11.53 0.91 1.61
N ALA A 125 10.81 1.32 2.65
CA ALA A 125 9.74 0.52 3.24
C ALA A 125 8.64 0.19 2.20
N VAL A 126 8.26 1.16 1.37
CA VAL A 126 7.32 0.97 0.25
C VAL A 126 7.88 -0.03 -0.76
N ARG A 127 9.09 0.21 -1.26
CA ARG A 127 9.76 -0.62 -2.27
C ARG A 127 9.92 -2.06 -1.80
N THR A 128 10.37 -2.28 -0.57
CA THR A 128 10.50 -3.61 0.05
C THR A 128 9.17 -4.36 0.02
N SER A 129 8.06 -3.69 0.37
CA SER A 129 6.74 -4.33 0.37
C SER A 129 6.26 -4.71 -1.03
N ILE A 130 6.48 -3.85 -2.03
CA ILE A 130 6.09 -4.10 -3.41
C ILE A 130 6.92 -5.24 -4.02
N THR A 131 8.25 -5.21 -3.80
CA THR A 131 9.14 -6.28 -4.27
C THR A 131 8.75 -7.62 -3.65
N HIS A 132 8.49 -7.64 -2.34
CA HIS A 132 8.05 -8.86 -1.66
C HIS A 132 6.70 -9.37 -2.19
N ALA A 133 5.74 -8.48 -2.46
CA ALA A 133 4.45 -8.87 -3.04
C ALA A 133 4.55 -9.40 -4.48
N ARG A 134 5.62 -9.06 -5.21
CA ARG A 134 5.89 -9.57 -6.57
C ARG A 134 6.72 -10.85 -6.56
N ASP A 135 7.16 -11.32 -5.40
CA ASP A 135 7.79 -12.64 -5.28
C ASP A 135 6.75 -13.75 -5.59
N PRO A 136 7.02 -14.65 -6.56
CA PRO A 136 6.05 -15.65 -6.98
C PRO A 136 5.61 -16.61 -5.87
N GLU A 137 6.53 -16.98 -4.96
CA GLU A 137 6.25 -17.93 -3.88
C GLU A 137 5.39 -17.27 -2.81
N PHE A 138 5.74 -16.04 -2.42
CA PHE A 138 4.92 -15.24 -1.52
C PHE A 138 3.52 -15.02 -2.09
N ALA A 139 3.42 -14.65 -3.37
CA ALA A 139 2.12 -14.41 -4.00
C ALA A 139 1.26 -15.67 -4.08
N GLU A 140 1.83 -16.84 -4.39
CA GLU A 140 1.10 -18.10 -4.40
C GLU A 140 0.60 -18.49 -3.01
N MET A 141 1.47 -18.40 -2.00
CA MET A 141 1.10 -18.62 -0.61
C MET A 141 -0.04 -17.67 -0.20
N TRP A 142 0.09 -16.39 -0.55
CA TRP A 142 -0.91 -15.37 -0.24
C TRP A 142 -2.24 -15.64 -0.92
N MET A 143 -2.25 -16.02 -2.21
CA MET A 143 -3.47 -16.35 -2.94
C MET A 143 -4.16 -17.59 -2.36
N SER A 144 -3.38 -18.58 -1.92
CA SER A 144 -3.90 -19.77 -1.25
C SER A 144 -4.55 -19.41 0.09
N PHE A 145 -3.87 -18.59 0.90
CA PHE A 145 -4.39 -18.09 2.18
C PHE A 145 -5.64 -17.22 1.99
N ALA A 146 -5.56 -16.22 1.12
CA ALA A 146 -6.66 -15.31 0.84
C ALA A 146 -7.86 -16.05 0.28
N SER A 147 -7.70 -17.03 -0.62
CA SER A 147 -8.82 -17.84 -1.13
C SER A 147 -9.48 -18.65 -0.03
N TYR A 148 -8.70 -19.23 0.90
CA TYR A 148 -9.24 -19.97 2.04
C TYR A 148 -10.07 -19.07 2.97
N TYR A 149 -9.54 -17.90 3.33
CA TYR A 149 -10.22 -16.99 4.26
C TYR A 149 -11.29 -16.13 3.61
N MET A 150 -11.11 -15.62 2.39
CA MET A 150 -12.16 -14.89 1.66
C MET A 150 -13.35 -15.78 1.35
N LYS A 151 -13.15 -17.07 1.12
CA LYS A 151 -14.26 -18.04 1.05
C LYS A 151 -15.02 -18.14 2.37
N ARG A 152 -14.34 -17.94 3.49
CA ARG A 152 -14.92 -17.94 4.84
C ARG A 152 -15.53 -16.60 5.24
N THR A 153 -15.04 -15.49 4.69
CA THR A 153 -15.41 -14.11 5.03
C THR A 153 -16.06 -13.37 3.86
N ALA A 154 -16.71 -14.07 2.93
CA ALA A 154 -17.24 -13.50 1.67
C ALA A 154 -18.26 -12.36 1.88
N ASP A 155 -18.72 -12.15 3.11
CA ASP A 155 -19.63 -11.07 3.52
C ASP A 155 -18.93 -9.87 4.19
N ALA A 156 -17.60 -9.86 4.30
CA ALA A 156 -16.86 -8.81 4.99
C ALA A 156 -16.51 -7.62 4.06
N ALA A 157 -16.84 -6.41 4.52
CA ALA A 157 -16.72 -5.17 3.76
C ALA A 157 -15.30 -4.58 3.73
N TRP A 158 -15.02 -3.76 2.69
CA TRP A 158 -13.72 -3.15 2.38
C TRP A 158 -13.23 -2.10 3.38
N TRP A 159 -11.93 -1.92 3.56
CA TRP A 159 -11.37 -1.21 4.71
C TRP A 159 -10.81 0.20 4.41
N ALA A 160 -10.76 1.05 5.46
CA ALA A 160 -10.15 2.38 5.53
C ALA A 160 -8.95 2.33 6.51
N PRO A 161 -7.84 3.06 6.28
CA PRO A 161 -6.59 2.90 7.03
C PRO A 161 -6.74 3.02 8.55
N GLY A 162 -5.93 2.27 9.31
CA GLY A 162 -5.84 2.36 10.76
C GLY A 162 -5.06 3.59 11.23
N GLU A 163 -5.01 3.81 12.54
CA GLU A 163 -4.20 4.89 13.11
C GLU A 163 -2.71 4.66 12.82
N GLY A 164 -2.02 5.66 12.26
CA GLY A 164 -0.63 5.57 11.83
C GLY A 164 -0.41 4.80 10.51
N GLU A 165 -1.47 4.47 9.78
CA GLU A 165 -1.40 3.74 8.50
C GLU A 165 -1.88 4.59 7.32
N ALA A 166 -1.35 4.31 6.13
CA ALA A 166 -1.80 4.91 4.88
C ALA A 166 -2.00 3.85 3.80
N ASN A 167 -3.13 3.91 3.08
CA ASN A 167 -3.44 3.02 1.96
C ASN A 167 -3.07 3.67 0.63
N VAL A 168 -2.27 2.99 -0.18
CA VAL A 168 -1.74 3.51 -1.44
C VAL A 168 -2.04 2.52 -2.56
N ASN A 169 -2.65 3.02 -3.64
CA ASN A 169 -2.87 2.22 -4.83
C ASN A 169 -1.60 2.22 -5.70
N SER A 170 -0.96 1.07 -5.76
CA SER A 170 0.32 0.84 -6.41
C SER A 170 0.20 -0.06 -7.66
N ASN A 171 -0.97 -0.05 -8.31
CA ASN A 171 -1.34 -0.97 -9.40
C ASN A 171 -0.65 -0.74 -10.75
N LEU A 172 0.20 0.29 -10.88
CA LEU A 172 1.02 0.47 -12.08
C LEU A 172 2.08 -0.65 -12.12
N GLY A 173 1.80 -1.65 -12.96
CA GLY A 173 2.69 -2.74 -13.35
C GLY A 173 3.67 -2.27 -14.40
#